data_AF-A0A317XUI0-F1
#
_entry.id   AF-A0A317XUI0-F1
#
_cell.length_a   1.000
_cell.length_b   1.000
_cell.length_c   1.000
_cell.angle_alpha   90.00
_cell.angle_beta   90.00
_cell.angle_gamma   90.00
#
_symmetry.space_group_name_H-M   'P 1'
#
loop_
_entity.id
_entity.type
_entity.pdbx_description
1 polymer ?
#
loop_
_entity_poly.entity_id
_entity_poly.type
_entity_poly.pdbx_seq_one_letter_code
_entity_poly.pdbx_strand_id
1 'polypeptide(L)'
;MATGKGSENAEKVTLISEDGYRFIVDSKVAQESPTIKTMLSMGEGGGFAEAESNTARLQIRGEVLEKVIEFLYFKAKYGTASEAEIPDFKQRIPPEISLEL
;
A
#
# COMPACT_ATOMS: atom_id res chain seq x y z
N MET A 1 2.42 35.14 -14.05
CA MET A 1 2.60 35.77 -12.73
C MET A 1 1.41 35.33 -11.87
N ALA A 2 1.72 34.63 -10.76
CA ALA A 2 0.92 34.18 -9.59
C ALA A 2 -0.62 34.08 -9.71
N THR A 3 -1.30 33.04 -9.24
CA THR A 3 -1.42 32.51 -7.85
C THR A 3 -2.24 31.19 -7.93
N GLY A 4 -2.21 30.17 -7.08
CA GLY A 4 -1.65 29.94 -5.74
C GLY A 4 -2.21 28.60 -5.18
N LYS A 5 -1.33 27.84 -4.54
CA LYS A 5 -1.48 26.80 -3.48
C LYS A 5 -2.90 26.25 -3.14
N GLY A 6 -3.07 24.93 -3.25
CA GLY A 6 -4.19 24.16 -2.69
C GLY A 6 -3.77 22.74 -2.26
N SER A 7 -3.38 22.60 -0.98
CA SER A 7 -3.14 21.38 -0.19
C SER A 7 -2.28 20.24 -0.77
N GLU A 8 -1.10 20.03 -0.20
CA GLU A 8 -0.43 18.73 -0.12
C GLU A 8 -1.27 17.77 0.76
N ASN A 9 -2.48 17.43 0.32
CA ASN A 9 -3.18 16.27 0.85
C ASN A 9 -2.41 15.07 0.33
N ALA A 10 -1.55 14.48 1.17
CA ALA A 10 -1.05 13.14 0.90
C ALA A 10 -2.27 12.23 0.80
N GLU A 11 -2.69 11.92 -0.43
CA GLU A 11 -3.83 11.07 -0.72
C GLU A 11 -3.59 9.75 0.04
N LYS A 12 -4.45 9.46 1.02
CA LYS A 12 -4.39 8.26 1.83
C LYS A 12 -5.41 7.27 1.27
N VAL A 13 -5.02 6.00 1.22
CA VAL A 13 -5.91 4.89 0.88
C VAL A 13 -6.05 3.95 2.07
N THR A 14 -7.17 3.23 2.12
CA THR A 14 -7.46 2.22 3.13
C THR A 14 -7.31 0.84 2.51
N LEU A 15 -6.37 0.05 3.01
CA LEU A 15 -6.28 -1.37 2.69
C LEU A 15 -6.96 -2.17 3.79
N ILE A 16 -7.88 -3.05 3.42
CA ILE A 16 -8.65 -3.87 4.36
C ILE A 16 -8.27 -5.32 4.17
N SER A 17 -7.85 -5.99 5.24
CA SER A 17 -7.54 -7.42 5.23
C SER A 17 -8.80 -8.29 5.28
N GLU A 18 -8.63 -9.60 5.04
CA GLU A 18 -9.72 -10.58 5.06
C GLU A 18 -10.38 -10.70 6.45
N ASP A 19 -9.57 -10.59 7.50
CA ASP A 19 -9.98 -10.59 8.91
C ASP A 19 -10.41 -9.19 9.43
N GLY A 20 -10.52 -8.20 8.54
CA GLY A 20 -11.18 -6.92 8.81
C GLY A 20 -10.30 -5.82 9.38
N TYR A 21 -8.99 -6.01 9.50
CA TYR A 21 -8.06 -4.92 9.85
C TYR A 21 -8.00 -3.88 8.75
N ARG A 22 -7.86 -2.62 9.14
CA ARG A 22 -7.86 -1.46 8.23
C ARG A 22 -6.55 -0.71 8.37
N PHE A 23 -5.80 -0.62 7.29
CA PHE A 23 -4.52 0.05 7.21
C PHE A 23 -4.64 1.32 6.38
N ILE A 24 -4.26 2.46 6.96
CA ILE A 24 -4.22 3.74 6.25
C ILE A 24 -2.81 3.94 5.70
N VAL A 25 -2.69 3.93 4.38
CA VAL A 25 -1.40 3.93 3.66
C VAL A 25 -1.33 5.14 2.73
N ASP A 26 -0.13 5.67 2.49
CA ASP A 26 0.07 6.66 1.44
C ASP A 26 -0.30 6.08 0.07
N SER A 27 -1.17 6.75 -0.69
CA SER A 27 -1.64 6.32 -2.02
C SER A 27 -0.45 6.01 -2.93
N LYS A 28 0.58 6.86 -2.93
CA LYS A 28 1.82 6.65 -3.69
C LYS A 28 2.54 5.34 -3.33
N VAL A 29 2.56 4.98 -2.04
CA VAL A 29 3.21 3.75 -1.58
C VAL A 29 2.35 2.53 -1.90
N ALA A 30 1.03 2.61 -1.70
CA ALA A 30 0.10 1.53 -2.07
C ALA A 30 0.15 1.23 -3.59
N GLN A 31 0.29 2.28 -4.41
CA GLN A 31 0.38 2.18 -5.87
C GLN A 31 1.70 1.59 -6.39
N GLU A 32 2.70 1.35 -5.54
CA GLU A 32 3.90 0.58 -5.88
C GLU A 32 3.60 -0.91 -6.17
N SER A 33 2.44 -1.40 -5.71
CA SER A 33 1.87 -2.69 -6.09
C SER A 33 0.91 -2.51 -7.27
N PRO A 34 1.20 -3.09 -8.44
CA PRO A 34 0.29 -3.03 -9.59
C PRO A 34 -1.10 -3.58 -9.26
N THR A 35 -1.18 -4.64 -8.48
CA THR A 35 -2.44 -5.26 -8.06
C THR A 35 -3.28 -4.32 -7.20
N ILE A 36 -2.67 -3.71 -6.17
CA ILE A 36 -3.37 -2.77 -5.29
C ILE A 36 -3.78 -1.52 -6.06
N LYS A 37 -2.91 -1.02 -6.95
CA LYS A 37 -3.23 0.09 -7.84
C LYS A 37 -4.46 -0.21 -8.70
N THR A 38 -4.53 -1.39 -9.30
CA THR A 38 -5.68 -1.81 -10.10
C THR A 38 -6.95 -1.93 -9.25
N MET A 39 -6.88 -2.52 -8.07
CA MET A 39 -8.01 -2.63 -7.14
C MET A 39 -8.56 -1.24 -6.75
N LEU A 40 -7.67 -0.30 -6.39
CA LEU A 40 -8.06 1.07 -6.06
C LEU A 40 -8.68 1.81 -7.26
N SER A 41 -8.22 1.51 -8.48
CA SER A 41 -8.72 2.14 -9.71
C SER A 41 -10.07 1.59 -10.16
N MET A 42 -10.40 0.35 -9.81
CA MET A 42 -11.65 -0.31 -10.21
C MET A 42 -12.82 -0.02 -9.26
N GLY A 43 -12.54 0.33 -7.99
CA GLY A 43 -13.55 0.46 -6.93
C GLY A 43 -14.26 -0.86 -6.62
N GLU A 44 -15.15 -0.92 -5.61
CA GLU A 44 -15.87 -2.18 -5.27
C GLU A 44 -17.03 -2.51 -6.24
N GLY A 45 -17.20 -1.78 -7.35
CA GLY A 45 -18.25 -2.05 -8.31
C GLY A 45 -17.98 -1.38 -9.64
N GLY A 46 -17.46 -2.17 -10.60
CA GLY A 46 -17.16 -1.72 -11.95
C GLY A 46 -18.35 -1.01 -12.60
N GLY A 47 -18.29 0.32 -12.62
CA GLY A 47 -19.30 1.15 -13.28
C GLY A 47 -19.50 2.55 -12.71
N PHE A 48 -19.53 2.74 -11.38
CA PHE A 48 -20.00 4.02 -10.81
C PHE A 48 -19.44 4.36 -9.40
N ALA A 49 -18.28 3.84 -9.01
CA ALA A 49 -17.77 3.98 -7.64
C ALA A 49 -16.68 5.07 -7.50
N GLU A 50 -16.95 6.33 -7.86
CA GLU A 50 -16.06 7.45 -7.53
C GLU A 50 -16.00 7.70 -6.00
N ALA A 51 -17.02 7.27 -5.24
CA ALA A 51 -17.09 7.48 -3.79
C ALA A 51 -16.27 6.48 -2.95
N GLU A 52 -15.89 5.32 -3.52
CA GLU A 52 -15.08 4.29 -2.85
C GLU A 52 -13.62 4.23 -3.33
N SER A 53 -13.20 5.17 -4.19
CA SER A 53 -11.92 5.12 -4.93
C SER A 53 -10.63 5.10 -4.09
N ASN A 54 -10.74 5.08 -2.76
CA ASN A 54 -9.63 5.08 -1.81
C ASN A 54 -9.64 3.87 -0.87
N THR A 55 -10.40 2.81 -1.17
CA THR A 55 -10.41 1.58 -0.36
C THR A 55 -10.18 0.35 -1.23
N ALA A 56 -9.32 -0.56 -0.79
CA ALA A 56 -9.13 -1.88 -1.41
C ALA A 56 -9.25 -2.97 -0.35
N ARG A 57 -10.10 -3.97 -0.59
CA ARG A 57 -10.21 -5.18 0.23
C ARG A 57 -9.35 -6.29 -0.37
N LEU A 58 -8.49 -6.88 0.46
CA LEU A 58 -7.58 -7.94 0.07
C LEU A 58 -7.98 -9.24 0.77
N GLN A 59 -7.88 -10.36 0.07
CA GLN A 59 -8.04 -11.70 0.63
C GLN A 59 -6.69 -12.16 1.24
N ILE A 60 -6.22 -11.39 2.21
CA ILE A 60 -4.94 -11.56 2.91
C ILE A 60 -5.20 -11.28 4.38
N ARG A 61 -4.66 -12.12 5.28
CA ARG A 61 -4.75 -11.90 6.74
C ARG A 61 -4.05 -10.60 7.15
N GLY A 62 -4.52 -9.95 8.21
CA GLY A 62 -4.02 -8.65 8.66
C GLY A 62 -2.52 -8.64 8.93
N GLU A 63 -2.00 -9.67 9.59
CA GLU A 63 -0.56 -9.79 9.92
C GLU A 63 0.33 -9.91 8.67
N VAL A 64 -0.16 -10.58 7.63
CA VAL A 64 0.55 -10.71 6.35
C VAL A 64 0.46 -9.38 5.59
N LEU A 65 -0.73 -8.76 5.55
CA LEU A 65 -0.94 -7.48 4.89
C LEU A 65 -0.10 -6.36 5.52
N GLU A 66 0.07 -6.35 6.84
CA GLU A 66 0.97 -5.42 7.53
C GLU A 66 2.41 -5.54 7.00
N LYS A 67 2.91 -6.78 6.84
CA LYS A 67 4.25 -7.02 6.32
C LYS A 67 4.39 -6.63 4.84
N VAL A 68 3.36 -6.84 4.04
CA VAL A 68 3.29 -6.37 2.65
C VAL A 68 3.37 -4.84 2.61
N ILE A 69 2.62 -4.12 3.45
CA ILE A 69 2.66 -2.66 3.54
C ILE A 69 4.04 -2.17 3.95
N GLU A 70 4.65 -2.81 4.95
CA GLU A 70 6.02 -2.53 5.38
C GLU A 70 7.03 -2.70 4.24
N PHE A 71 6.86 -3.73 3.40
CA PHE A 71 7.66 -3.94 2.21
C PHE A 71 7.43 -2.86 1.14
N LEU A 72 6.20 -2.38 0.93
CA LEU A 72 5.94 -1.29 -0.01
C LEU A 72 6.64 0.01 0.43
N TYR A 73 6.62 0.33 1.72
CA TYR A 73 7.39 1.46 2.26
C TYR A 73 8.90 1.26 2.11
N PHE A 74 9.38 0.04 2.34
CA PHE A 74 10.78 -0.30 2.11
C PHE A 74 11.17 -0.11 0.64
N LYS A 75 10.38 -0.63 -0.30
CA LYS A 75 10.60 -0.48 -1.74
C LYS A 75 10.56 0.99 -2.16
N ALA A 76 9.60 1.77 -1.67
CA ALA A 76 9.51 3.21 -1.95
C ALA A 76 10.75 3.98 -1.45
N LYS A 77 11.31 3.58 -0.30
CA LYS A 77 12.49 4.22 0.29
C LYS A 77 13.81 3.81 -0.37
N TYR A 78 13.96 2.54 -0.73
CA TYR A 78 15.23 1.96 -1.17
C TYR A 78 15.27 1.56 -2.65
N GLY A 79 14.18 1.71 -3.40
CA GLY A 79 14.08 1.25 -4.79
C GLY A 79 15.04 1.92 -5.79
N THR A 80 15.62 3.06 -5.43
CA THR A 80 16.66 3.74 -6.22
C THR A 80 17.98 3.88 -5.45
N ALA A 81 18.10 3.26 -4.29
CA ALA A 81 19.32 3.30 -3.47
C ALA A 81 20.38 2.34 -4.03
N SER A 82 21.64 2.59 -3.67
CA SER A 82 22.75 1.68 -4.00
C SER A 82 22.63 0.40 -3.16
N GLU A 83 23.07 -0.75 -3.67
CA GLU A 83 22.96 -2.04 -2.96
C GLU A 83 23.57 -2.00 -1.54
N ALA A 84 24.68 -1.26 -1.36
CA ALA A 84 25.34 -1.08 -0.07
C ALA A 84 24.49 -0.36 0.99
N GLU A 85 23.42 0.34 0.59
CA GLU A 85 22.54 1.13 1.46
C GLU A 85 21.22 0.40 1.76
N ILE A 86 20.96 -0.73 1.11
CA ILE A 86 19.71 -1.49 1.24
C ILE A 86 19.81 -2.42 2.46
N PRO A 87 18.99 -2.23 3.51
CA PRO A 87 18.95 -3.14 4.64
C PRO A 87 18.37 -4.50 4.24
N ASP A 88 18.75 -5.57 4.95
CA ASP A 88 18.13 -6.89 4.75
C ASP A 88 16.70 -6.92 5.30
N PHE A 89 15.71 -6.80 4.40
CA PHE A 89 14.30 -6.83 4.78
C PHE A 89 13.87 -8.20 5.34
N LYS A 90 14.55 -9.30 4.99
CA LYS A 90 14.15 -10.65 5.42
C LYS A 90 14.21 -10.81 6.94
N GLN A 91 15.09 -10.07 7.61
CA GLN A 91 15.19 -10.06 9.08
C GLN A 91 13.94 -9.49 9.77
N ARG A 92 13.08 -8.81 9.02
CA ARG A 92 11.83 -8.21 9.52
C ARG A 92 10.62 -9.13 9.30
N ILE A 93 10.81 -10.29 8.65
CA ILE A 93 9.75 -11.27 8.37
C ILE A 93 9.72 -12.31 9.49
N PRO A 94 8.64 -12.38 10.30
CA PRO A 94 8.45 -13.45 11.27
C PRO A 94 8.34 -14.81 10.57
N PRO A 95 8.99 -15.87 11.09
CA PRO A 95 8.88 -17.23 10.54
C PRO A 95 7.44 -17.72 10.41
N GLU A 96 6.55 -17.29 11.31
CA GLU A 96 5.15 -17.72 11.41
C GLU A 96 4.32 -17.32 10.19
N ILE A 97 4.68 -16.23 9.51
CA ILE A 97 3.96 -15.72 8.32
C ILE A 97 4.76 -15.91 7.02
N SER A 98 5.96 -16.50 7.09
CA SER A 98 6.88 -16.55 5.94
C SER A 98 6.37 -17.39 4.77
N LEU A 99 5.46 -18.33 4.99
CA LEU A 99 4.89 -19.18 3.93
C LEU A 99 3.71 -18.53 3.19
N GLU A 100 3.14 -17.45 3.74
CA GLU A 100 1.99 -16.74 3.16
C GLU A 100 2.39 -15.49 2.36
N LEU A 101 3.66 -15.09 2.43
CA LEU A 101 4.24 -13.94 1.73
C LEU A 101 4.64 -14.25 0.28
#